data_AF-A0A496UM33-F1
#
_entry.id   AF-A0A496UM33-F1
#
_cell.length_a   1.000
_cell.length_b   1.000
_cell.length_c   1.000
_cell.angle_alpha   90.00
_cell.angle_beta   90.00
_cell.angle_gamma   90.00
#
_symmetry.space_group_name_H-M   'P 1'
#
loop_
_entity.id
_entity.type
_entity.pdbx_description
1 polymer ?
#
loop_
_entity_poly.entity_id
_entity_poly.type
_entity_poly.pdbx_seq_one_letter_code
_entity_poly.pdbx_strand_id
1 'polypeptide(L)'
;MIYRSKITIILITFLCALPLHAWKVFPLVSYSSTSGVLIGGVVSNNMIPPFEPFGLGAMAYMYTDGSIFAEPKLLFPAGRGLVTLSAGYRVRKKVKFFGWGNEGDNELFAEYNAEIQDFSGSYNFTPMSGLVISGGLLCRHSTVYNRSGEQLWSQSPTGEYGSIWTAGPFVKGNWSIPVLINGYVSAGYDIQRGSDISYSSAECALAVFAPVSSSTTPAFRMKVERHIGTASTPFSFLPSLGGSSGLRGYSDARFGGNWALLGNLELRQKIFSVSIDENNAMDFSLVLFGDAGQVADHLDECRWNRFHLDGGAGMRISLPGGGSLRVDFAKSPEGLGIQMGLGELF
;
A
#
# COMPACT_ATOMS: atom_id res chain seq x y z
N MET A 1 -25.97 -22.74 -25.85
CA MET A 1 -25.34 -21.52 -25.30
C MET A 1 -24.14 -21.99 -24.48
N ILE A 2 -22.94 -21.95 -25.06
CA ILE A 2 -21.75 -22.66 -24.56
C ILE A 2 -21.02 -21.76 -23.56
N TYR A 3 -20.91 -22.21 -22.32
CA TYR A 3 -20.09 -21.61 -21.26
C TYR A 3 -18.61 -21.72 -21.69
N ARG A 4 -18.00 -20.60 -22.10
CA ARG A 4 -16.55 -20.51 -22.27
C ARG A 4 -15.90 -20.31 -20.90
N SER A 5 -15.45 -21.40 -20.32
CA SER A 5 -14.45 -21.41 -19.24
C SER A 5 -13.21 -20.65 -19.73
N LYS A 6 -12.91 -19.50 -19.11
CA LYS A 6 -11.62 -18.83 -19.27
C LYS A 6 -10.62 -19.59 -18.41
N ILE A 7 -9.81 -20.40 -19.07
CA ILE A 7 -8.66 -21.07 -18.48
C ILE A 7 -7.67 -19.98 -18.04
N THR A 8 -7.59 -19.75 -16.73
CA THR A 8 -6.53 -18.96 -16.10
C THR A 8 -5.22 -19.73 -16.24
N ILE A 9 -4.35 -19.29 -17.14
CA ILE A 9 -2.99 -19.83 -17.25
C ILE A 9 -2.17 -19.26 -16.10
N ILE A 10 -1.83 -20.12 -15.14
CA ILE A 10 -0.89 -19.82 -14.06
C ILE A 10 0.52 -20.04 -14.63
N LEU A 11 1.24 -18.94 -14.87
CA LEU A 11 2.65 -19.01 -15.27
C LEU A 11 3.51 -18.73 -14.04
N ILE A 12 4.17 -19.75 -13.52
CA ILE A 12 5.18 -19.64 -12.46
C ILE A 12 6.52 -19.37 -13.16
N THR A 13 7.02 -18.14 -13.09
CA THR A 13 8.35 -17.82 -13.62
C THR A 13 9.39 -17.97 -12.53
N PHE A 14 10.35 -18.87 -12.75
CA PHE A 14 11.55 -19.05 -11.93
C PHE A 14 12.54 -17.89 -12.13
N LEU A 15 13.10 -17.41 -11.03
CA LEU A 15 14.09 -16.33 -10.96
C LEU A 15 15.47 -16.79 -11.46
N CYS A 16 16.02 -16.10 -12.46
CA CYS A 16 17.46 -16.05 -12.69
C CYS A 16 17.92 -14.61 -12.45
N ALA A 17 18.47 -14.34 -11.26
CA ALA A 17 19.24 -13.13 -11.03
C ALA A 17 20.59 -13.28 -11.75
N LEU A 18 20.76 -12.61 -12.90
CA LEU A 18 22.08 -12.54 -13.54
C LEU A 18 22.99 -11.61 -12.70
N PRO A 19 24.17 -12.06 -12.26
CA PRO A 19 25.05 -11.25 -11.45
C PRO A 19 25.85 -10.29 -12.34
N LEU A 20 25.32 -9.10 -12.59
CA LEU A 20 26.17 -7.93 -12.79
C LEU A 20 26.50 -7.43 -11.38
N HIS A 21 27.72 -7.64 -10.90
CA HIS A 21 28.13 -7.63 -9.47
C HIS A 21 27.64 -6.48 -8.56
N ALA A 22 27.11 -5.37 -9.08
CA ALA A 22 26.51 -4.30 -8.29
C ALA A 22 24.99 -4.09 -8.54
N TRP A 23 24.45 -4.61 -9.65
CA TRP A 23 23.06 -4.43 -10.06
C TRP A 23 22.23 -5.68 -9.75
N LYS A 24 21.16 -5.49 -8.98
CA LYS A 24 20.15 -6.52 -8.73
C LYS A 24 18.87 -6.15 -9.48
N VAL A 25 18.37 -7.08 -10.27
CA VAL A 25 17.10 -6.95 -11.00
C VAL A 25 16.12 -7.96 -10.44
N PHE A 26 14.97 -7.48 -9.98
CA PHE A 26 13.90 -8.29 -9.43
C PHE A 26 12.66 -8.11 -10.30
N PRO A 27 12.25 -9.12 -11.08
CA PRO A 27 10.98 -9.05 -11.79
C PRO A 27 9.82 -9.01 -10.79
N LEU A 28 8.76 -8.30 -11.13
CA LEU A 28 7.53 -8.20 -10.36
C LEU A 28 6.37 -8.73 -11.19
N VAL A 29 5.62 -9.68 -10.62
CA VAL A 29 4.34 -10.14 -11.15
C VAL A 29 3.35 -10.19 -10.00
N SER A 30 2.17 -9.63 -10.21
CA SER A 30 1.08 -9.67 -9.22
C SER A 30 -0.27 -9.66 -9.92
N TYR A 31 -1.35 -9.84 -9.16
CA TYR A 31 -2.72 -9.79 -9.63
C TYR A 31 -3.65 -9.17 -8.58
N SER A 32 -4.59 -8.35 -9.03
CA SER A 32 -5.71 -7.89 -8.22
C SER A 32 -7.00 -7.98 -9.03
N SER A 33 -8.12 -8.31 -8.39
CA SER A 33 -9.44 -8.25 -9.00
C SER A 33 -9.82 -6.85 -9.52
N THR A 34 -9.22 -5.79 -8.97
CA THR A 34 -9.49 -4.40 -9.36
C THR A 34 -8.70 -3.98 -10.59
N SER A 35 -7.38 -4.19 -10.59
CA SER A 35 -6.46 -3.67 -11.63
C SER A 35 -5.92 -4.75 -12.60
N GLY A 36 -6.22 -6.02 -12.32
CA GLY A 36 -5.77 -7.16 -13.12
C GLY A 36 -4.30 -7.51 -12.87
N VAL A 37 -3.61 -7.99 -13.90
CA VAL A 37 -2.23 -8.49 -13.79
C VAL A 37 -1.25 -7.32 -13.81
N LEU A 38 -0.35 -7.28 -12.83
CA LEU A 38 0.83 -6.41 -12.79
C LEU A 38 2.03 -7.15 -13.38
N ILE A 39 2.81 -6.46 -14.21
CA ILE A 39 4.12 -6.92 -14.69
C ILE A 39 5.11 -5.76 -14.59
N GLY A 40 6.30 -6.02 -14.07
CA GLY A 40 7.36 -5.02 -14.04
C GLY A 40 8.63 -5.53 -13.37
N GLY A 41 9.36 -4.62 -12.72
CA GLY A 41 10.56 -4.96 -12.01
C GLY A 41 11.11 -3.85 -11.13
N VAL A 42 12.01 -4.24 -10.24
CA VAL A 42 12.88 -3.36 -9.47
C VAL A 42 14.30 -3.58 -9.96
N VAL A 43 14.99 -2.48 -10.26
CA VAL A 43 16.42 -2.45 -10.51
C VAL A 43 17.06 -1.70 -9.36
N SER A 44 18.11 -2.25 -8.79
CA SER A 44 18.83 -1.61 -7.69
C SER A 44 20.32 -1.77 -7.87
N ASN A 45 21.06 -0.72 -7.57
CA ASN A 45 22.50 -0.67 -7.52
C ASN A 45 22.91 -0.10 -6.18
N ASN A 46 23.71 -0.85 -5.42
CA ASN A 46 24.28 -0.37 -4.16
C ASN A 46 23.24 0.16 -3.15
N MET A 47 22.04 -0.44 -3.12
CA MET A 47 20.92 -0.02 -2.26
C MET A 47 20.98 -0.58 -0.83
N ILE A 48 22.12 -1.14 -0.43
CA ILE A 48 22.38 -1.64 0.92
C ILE A 48 23.54 -0.80 1.48
N PRO A 49 23.43 -0.22 2.68
CA PRO A 49 24.53 0.52 3.29
C PRO A 49 25.81 -0.33 3.38
N PRO A 50 27.01 0.26 3.20
CA PRO A 50 27.25 1.68 2.91
C PRO A 50 27.02 2.04 1.42
N PHE A 51 26.24 3.09 1.16
CA PHE A 51 25.92 3.55 -0.20
C PHE A 51 27.11 4.32 -0.82
N GLU A 52 28.17 3.65 -1.25
CA GLU A 52 29.36 4.31 -1.83
C GLU A 52 29.44 4.24 -3.38
N PRO A 53 29.57 5.36 -4.11
CA PRO A 53 29.41 6.76 -3.67
C PRO A 53 27.94 7.19 -3.49
N PHE A 54 27.01 6.42 -4.05
CA PHE A 54 25.56 6.58 -3.89
C PHE A 54 24.85 5.24 -4.15
N GLY A 55 23.61 5.14 -3.69
CA GLY A 55 22.68 4.08 -4.06
C GLY A 55 21.73 4.55 -5.15
N LEU A 56 21.41 3.68 -6.09
CA LEU A 56 20.42 3.95 -7.13
C LEU A 56 19.39 2.83 -7.16
N GLY A 57 18.12 3.20 -7.12
CA GLY A 57 17.01 2.25 -7.25
C GLY A 57 16.01 2.78 -8.25
N ALA A 58 15.39 1.90 -9.01
CA ALA A 58 14.25 2.24 -9.84
C ALA A 58 13.26 1.08 -9.81
N MET A 59 11.99 1.39 -9.61
CA MET A 59 10.90 0.43 -9.76
C MET A 59 9.99 0.91 -10.87
N ALA A 60 9.61 0.01 -11.77
CA ALA A 60 8.64 0.31 -12.80
C ALA A 60 7.75 -0.90 -13.08
N TYR A 61 6.45 -0.68 -13.24
CA TYR A 61 5.49 -1.72 -13.56
C TYR A 61 4.25 -1.16 -14.24
N MET A 62 3.50 -2.04 -14.90
CA MET A 62 2.22 -1.73 -15.52
C MET A 62 1.18 -2.79 -15.16
N TYR A 63 -0.08 -2.38 -15.20
CA TYR A 63 -1.24 -3.26 -15.02
C TYR A 63 -1.96 -3.48 -16.34
N THR A 64 -2.71 -4.58 -16.45
CA THR A 64 -3.57 -4.87 -17.60
C THR A 64 -4.71 -3.87 -17.82
N ASP A 65 -5.07 -3.08 -16.80
CA ASP A 65 -6.03 -1.98 -16.93
C ASP A 65 -5.44 -0.72 -17.62
N GLY A 66 -4.13 -0.70 -17.86
CA GLY A 66 -3.38 0.42 -18.45
C GLY A 66 -2.76 1.36 -17.42
N SER A 67 -2.86 1.07 -16.12
CA SER A 67 -2.16 1.80 -15.07
C SER A 67 -0.65 1.56 -15.13
N ILE A 68 0.14 2.59 -14.87
CA ILE A 68 1.61 2.55 -14.96
C ILE A 68 2.19 3.21 -13.71
N PHE A 69 3.33 2.70 -13.26
CA PHE A 69 4.12 3.29 -12.20
C PHE A 69 5.61 3.25 -12.57
N ALA A 70 6.34 4.32 -12.27
CA ALA A 70 7.78 4.36 -12.31
C ALA A 70 8.31 5.29 -11.20
N GLU A 71 9.33 4.85 -10.47
CA GLU A 71 9.91 5.65 -9.38
C GLU A 71 11.43 5.42 -9.25
N PRO A 72 12.26 6.13 -10.03
CA PRO A 72 13.70 6.22 -9.78
C PRO A 72 14.02 7.01 -8.48
N LYS A 73 15.06 6.55 -7.79
CA LYS A 73 15.58 7.11 -6.54
C LYS A 73 17.11 7.09 -6.52
N LEU A 74 17.68 8.15 -5.95
CA LEU A 74 19.10 8.28 -5.63
C LEU A 74 19.27 8.50 -4.13
N LEU A 75 20.24 7.81 -3.55
CA LEU A 75 20.52 7.78 -2.11
C LEU A 75 21.97 8.21 -1.90
N PHE A 76 22.19 9.31 -1.18
CA PHE A 76 23.52 9.82 -0.84
C PHE A 76 23.72 9.79 0.68
N PRO A 77 24.75 9.10 1.20
CA PRO A 77 25.14 9.25 2.60
C PRO A 77 25.45 10.72 2.92
N ALA A 78 24.90 11.24 4.02
CA ALA A 78 25.11 12.63 4.42
C ALA A 78 25.14 12.76 5.95
N GLY A 79 26.34 12.81 6.52
CA GLY A 79 26.54 12.89 7.97
C GLY A 79 25.94 11.68 8.68
N ARG A 80 24.98 11.92 9.59
CA ARG A 80 24.26 10.87 10.35
C ARG A 80 22.99 10.37 9.67
N GLY A 81 22.78 10.74 8.41
CA GLY A 81 21.55 10.45 7.69
C GLY A 81 21.81 10.22 6.20
N LEU A 82 20.73 10.31 5.45
CA LEU A 82 20.69 9.99 4.04
C LEU A 82 19.91 11.06 3.29
N VAL A 83 20.54 11.65 2.28
CA VAL A 83 19.82 12.45 1.29
C VAL A 83 19.18 11.52 0.28
N THR A 84 17.88 11.69 0.03
CA THR A 84 17.13 10.95 -0.99
C THR A 84 16.57 11.92 -2.00
N LEU A 85 16.88 11.67 -3.28
CA LEU A 85 16.22 12.31 -4.41
C LEU A 85 15.30 11.28 -5.07
N SER A 86 14.07 11.64 -5.34
CA SER A 86 13.12 10.77 -6.04
C SER A 86 12.39 11.52 -7.15
N ALA A 87 12.08 10.78 -8.21
CA ALA A 87 11.08 11.19 -9.19
C ALA A 87 10.06 10.05 -9.31
N GLY A 88 8.78 10.37 -9.23
CA GLY A 88 7.68 9.42 -9.36
C GLY A 88 6.79 9.79 -10.54
N TYR A 89 6.38 8.77 -11.29
CA TYR A 89 5.36 8.86 -12.31
C TYR A 89 4.32 7.77 -12.08
N ARG A 90 3.05 8.17 -11.99
CA ARG A 90 1.95 7.23 -11.80
C ARG A 90 0.76 7.63 -12.66
N VAL A 91 0.27 6.68 -13.44
CA VAL A 91 -1.03 6.76 -14.10
C VAL A 91 -1.91 5.66 -13.54
N ARG A 92 -3.08 6.01 -13.03
CA ARG A 92 -4.13 5.07 -12.63
C ARG A 92 -5.28 5.19 -13.60
N LYS A 93 -5.71 4.07 -14.18
CA LYS A 93 -6.82 4.01 -15.14
C LYS A 93 -8.03 3.35 -14.51
N LYS A 94 -9.23 3.76 -14.95
CA LYS A 94 -10.51 3.13 -14.57
C LYS A 94 -10.70 3.03 -13.05
N VAL A 95 -10.24 4.04 -12.32
CA VAL A 95 -10.40 4.08 -10.88
C VAL A 95 -11.85 4.37 -10.57
N LYS A 96 -12.41 3.64 -9.61
CA LYS A 96 -13.80 3.82 -9.17
C LYS A 96 -13.83 4.73 -7.96
N PHE A 97 -14.79 5.66 -7.96
CA PHE A 97 -15.14 6.49 -6.82
C PHE A 97 -16.59 6.18 -6.42
N PHE A 98 -16.77 5.71 -5.20
CA PHE A 98 -18.07 5.22 -4.69
C PHE A 98 -18.82 6.25 -3.85
N GLY A 99 -18.43 7.53 -3.96
CA GLY A 99 -18.89 8.59 -3.07
C GLY A 99 -18.03 8.76 -1.82
N TRP A 100 -18.25 9.85 -1.09
CA TRP A 100 -17.57 10.14 0.16
C TRP A 100 -18.37 9.57 1.33
N GLY A 101 -17.67 8.98 2.31
CA GLY A 101 -18.26 8.41 3.51
C GLY A 101 -18.26 6.88 3.55
N ASN A 102 -18.94 6.38 4.58
CA ASN A 102 -18.96 4.96 4.95
C ASN A 102 -20.06 4.15 4.26
N GLU A 103 -21.06 4.79 3.65
CA GLU A 103 -22.30 4.13 3.18
C GLU A 103 -22.44 4.17 1.64
N GLY A 104 -21.36 4.40 0.90
CA GLY A 104 -21.41 4.42 -0.57
C GLY A 104 -21.96 3.10 -1.13
N ASP A 105 -22.75 3.14 -2.20
CA ASP A 105 -23.31 1.96 -2.87
C ASP A 105 -22.24 1.34 -3.80
N ASN A 106 -22.10 0.01 -3.79
CA ASN A 106 -21.10 -0.70 -4.59
C ASN A 106 -21.48 -0.79 -6.08
N GLU A 107 -22.75 -0.64 -6.42
CA GLU A 107 -23.26 -0.62 -7.79
C GLU A 107 -23.22 0.80 -8.40
N LEU A 108 -23.24 1.83 -7.55
CA LEU A 108 -23.17 3.24 -7.97
C LEU A 108 -21.74 3.78 -7.81
N PHE A 109 -21.00 3.87 -8.91
CA PHE A 109 -19.65 4.45 -8.93
C PHE A 109 -19.44 5.40 -10.10
N ALA A 110 -18.58 6.39 -9.85
CA ALA A 110 -17.98 7.24 -10.86
C ALA A 110 -16.66 6.61 -11.29
N GLU A 111 -16.33 6.67 -12.58
CA GLU A 111 -15.02 6.23 -13.08
C GLU A 111 -14.15 7.44 -13.40
N TYR A 112 -12.86 7.34 -13.14
CA TYR A 112 -11.88 8.36 -13.53
C TYR A 112 -10.50 7.78 -13.81
N ASN A 113 -9.66 8.58 -14.45
CA ASN A 113 -8.23 8.36 -14.55
C ASN A 113 -7.50 9.41 -13.71
N ALA A 114 -6.37 9.03 -13.13
CA ALA A 114 -5.49 9.94 -12.43
C ALA A 114 -4.08 9.84 -12.99
N GLU A 115 -3.40 10.97 -13.11
CA GLU A 115 -1.98 11.06 -13.41
C GLU A 115 -1.30 11.90 -12.34
N ILE A 116 -0.17 11.40 -11.85
CA ILE A 116 0.62 12.00 -10.78
C ILE A 116 2.09 11.98 -11.22
N GLN A 117 2.74 13.12 -11.10
CA GLN A 117 4.17 13.29 -11.23
C GLN A 117 4.68 13.92 -9.94
N ASP A 118 5.73 13.38 -9.34
CA ASP A 118 6.31 13.94 -8.13
C ASP A 118 7.84 13.96 -8.20
N PHE A 119 8.44 15.02 -7.68
CA PHE A 119 9.87 15.21 -7.55
C PHE A 119 10.16 15.63 -6.13
N SER A 120 11.00 14.88 -5.43
CA SER A 120 11.33 15.18 -4.05
C SER A 120 12.83 15.13 -3.80
N GLY A 121 13.26 16.01 -2.90
CA GLY A 121 14.58 15.97 -2.30
C GLY A 121 14.42 16.05 -0.78
N SER A 122 14.99 15.09 -0.07
CA SER A 122 14.80 14.96 1.39
C SER A 122 16.05 14.52 2.12
N TYR A 123 16.12 14.88 3.40
CA TYR A 123 17.09 14.36 4.35
C TYR A 123 16.37 13.45 5.35
N ASN A 124 16.87 12.22 5.47
CA ASN A 124 16.33 11.17 6.32
C ASN A 124 17.35 10.86 7.41
N PHE A 125 16.94 10.86 8.67
CA PHE A 125 17.83 10.50 9.77
C PHE A 125 17.08 9.80 10.89
N THR A 126 17.83 9.04 11.67
CA THR A 126 17.32 8.19 12.75
C THR A 126 17.86 8.71 14.09
N PRO A 127 17.21 9.70 14.72
CA PRO A 127 17.74 10.32 15.95
C PRO A 127 17.77 9.37 17.15
N MET A 128 16.91 8.34 17.16
CA MET A 128 16.86 7.30 18.17
C MET A 128 16.34 6.00 17.55
N SER A 129 16.52 4.87 18.24
CA SER A 129 16.09 3.56 17.76
C SER A 129 14.60 3.56 17.37
N GLY A 130 14.31 3.05 16.18
CA GLY A 130 12.95 2.92 15.65
C GLY A 130 12.30 4.21 15.12
N LEU A 131 12.87 5.39 15.39
CA LEU A 131 12.33 6.68 14.91
C LEU A 131 13.09 7.16 13.68
N VAL A 132 12.40 7.28 12.55
CA VAL A 132 12.92 7.88 11.31
C VAL A 132 12.19 9.19 11.06
N ILE A 133 12.96 10.27 10.88
CA ILE A 133 12.45 11.57 10.50
C ILE A 133 12.99 11.91 9.10
N SER A 134 12.09 12.34 8.23
CA SER A 134 12.37 12.80 6.88
C SER A 134 11.86 14.22 6.73
N GLY A 135 12.71 15.14 6.28
CA GLY A 135 12.31 16.51 5.93
C GLY A 135 12.83 16.88 4.56
N GLY A 136 12.04 17.60 3.78
CA GLY A 136 12.42 17.90 2.40
C GLY A 136 11.50 18.86 1.67
N LEU A 137 11.72 18.95 0.37
CA LEU A 137 10.86 19.65 -0.58
C LEU A 137 10.21 18.63 -1.51
N LEU A 138 8.93 18.84 -1.80
CA LEU A 138 8.16 18.07 -2.75
C LEU A 138 7.54 19.03 -3.77
N CYS A 139 7.81 18.77 -5.04
CA CYS A 139 7.04 19.33 -6.15
C CYS A 139 6.21 18.21 -6.75
N ARG A 140 4.92 18.44 -6.96
CA ARG A 140 3.99 17.44 -7.44
C ARG A 140 3.00 18.07 -8.40
N HIS A 141 2.76 17.37 -9.49
CA HIS A 141 1.63 17.58 -10.37
C HIS A 141 0.65 16.41 -10.21
N SER A 142 -0.63 16.71 -10.12
CA SER A 142 -1.68 15.70 -10.14
C SER A 142 -2.86 16.17 -10.95
N THR A 143 -3.46 15.29 -11.74
CA THR A 143 -4.65 15.58 -12.51
C THR A 143 -5.61 14.40 -12.51
N VAL A 144 -6.90 14.69 -12.37
CA VAL A 144 -7.99 13.73 -12.54
C VAL A 144 -8.74 14.07 -13.82
N TYR A 145 -8.88 13.09 -14.70
CA TYR A 145 -9.44 13.26 -16.04
C TYR A 145 -10.28 12.06 -16.46
N ASN A 146 -10.99 12.18 -17.60
CA ASN A 146 -11.95 11.18 -18.10
C ASN A 146 -12.95 10.74 -17.02
N ARG A 147 -13.53 11.71 -16.31
CA ARG A 147 -14.51 11.46 -15.26
C ARG A 147 -15.87 11.09 -15.86
N SER A 148 -16.55 10.13 -15.25
CA SER A 148 -17.95 9.79 -15.50
C SER A 148 -18.74 9.79 -14.19
N GLY A 149 -20.08 9.68 -14.24
CA GLY A 149 -20.91 9.58 -13.04
C GLY A 149 -20.97 10.87 -12.21
N GLU A 150 -21.30 12.01 -12.85
CA GLU A 150 -21.27 13.36 -12.26
C GLU A 150 -21.95 13.49 -10.88
N GLN A 151 -22.99 12.69 -10.63
CA GLN A 151 -23.75 12.72 -9.37
C GLN A 151 -22.87 12.48 -8.13
N LEU A 152 -21.91 11.56 -8.20
CA LEU A 152 -21.07 11.23 -7.03
C LEU A 152 -19.99 12.28 -6.76
N TRP A 153 -19.52 12.99 -7.79
CA TRP A 153 -18.47 14.01 -7.64
C TRP A 153 -18.91 15.17 -6.75
N SER A 154 -20.22 15.44 -6.67
CA SER A 154 -20.77 16.43 -5.75
C SER A 154 -20.57 16.09 -4.27
N GLN A 155 -20.30 14.81 -3.95
CA GLN A 155 -20.09 14.34 -2.59
C GLN A 155 -18.63 14.43 -2.14
N SER A 156 -17.68 14.60 -3.07
CA SER A 156 -16.27 14.60 -2.70
C SER A 156 -15.93 15.87 -1.90
N PRO A 157 -15.10 15.74 -0.84
CA PRO A 157 -14.86 16.83 0.10
C PRO A 157 -14.00 17.95 -0.50
N THR A 158 -13.38 17.71 -1.65
CA THR A 158 -12.43 18.61 -2.32
C THR A 158 -12.93 19.04 -3.69
N GLY A 159 -12.59 20.25 -4.11
CA GLY A 159 -12.74 20.72 -5.50
C GLY A 159 -11.54 20.37 -6.38
N GLU A 160 -10.49 19.80 -5.79
CA GLU A 160 -9.16 19.68 -6.38
C GLU A 160 -9.01 18.44 -7.28
N TYR A 161 -9.72 18.45 -8.42
CA TYR A 161 -9.65 17.39 -9.45
C TYR A 161 -8.82 17.79 -10.68
N GLY A 162 -8.62 19.09 -10.91
CA GLY A 162 -7.99 19.60 -12.13
C GLY A 162 -6.49 19.31 -12.20
N SER A 163 -5.81 19.94 -13.16
CA SER A 163 -4.34 19.94 -13.22
C SER A 163 -3.78 20.80 -12.10
N ILE A 164 -3.37 20.18 -11.01
CA ILE A 164 -2.93 20.83 -9.78
C ILE A 164 -1.43 20.67 -9.61
N TRP A 165 -0.76 21.78 -9.29
CA TRP A 165 0.63 21.80 -8.88
C TRP A 165 0.74 22.16 -7.40
N THR A 166 1.48 21.36 -6.65
CA THR A 166 1.85 21.65 -5.27
C THR A 166 3.37 21.62 -5.16
N ALA A 167 3.96 22.70 -4.67
CA ALA A 167 5.40 22.76 -4.41
C ALA A 167 5.66 23.36 -3.03
N GLY A 168 6.37 22.64 -2.18
CA GLY A 168 6.75 23.16 -0.87
C GLY A 168 7.26 22.10 0.10
N PRO A 169 7.47 22.47 1.36
CA PRO A 169 8.09 21.60 2.33
C PRO A 169 7.18 20.45 2.74
N PHE A 170 7.82 19.35 3.09
CA PHE A 170 7.19 18.23 3.77
C PHE A 170 8.02 17.76 4.95
N VAL A 171 7.34 17.20 5.94
CA VAL A 171 7.95 16.49 7.05
C VAL A 171 7.21 15.18 7.23
N LYS A 172 7.95 14.10 7.40
CA LYS A 172 7.43 12.77 7.75
C LYS A 172 8.17 12.23 8.96
N GLY A 173 7.45 11.76 9.96
CA GLY A 173 8.00 11.01 11.09
C GLY A 173 7.38 9.62 11.12
N ASN A 174 8.19 8.58 11.26
CA ASN A 174 7.71 7.21 11.50
C ASN A 174 8.46 6.65 12.69
N TRP A 175 7.73 6.23 13.72
CA TRP A 175 8.28 5.58 14.89
C TRP A 175 7.76 4.16 14.95
N SER A 176 8.62 3.16 15.04
CA SER A 176 8.24 1.77 15.28
C SER A 176 8.96 1.25 16.51
N ILE A 177 8.19 0.73 17.47
CA ILE A 177 8.70 0.26 18.76
C ILE A 177 8.24 -1.18 18.94
N PRO A 178 9.15 -2.12 19.23
CA PRO A 178 8.74 -3.46 19.61
C PRO A 178 7.95 -3.41 20.93
N VAL A 179 6.85 -4.15 21.01
CA VAL A 179 6.10 -4.33 22.26
C VAL A 179 6.51 -5.65 22.94
N LEU A 180 6.24 -5.75 24.24
CA LEU A 180 6.62 -6.92 25.06
C LEU A 180 5.99 -8.24 24.57
N ILE A 181 4.82 -8.16 23.94
CA ILE A 181 4.17 -9.27 23.25
C ILE A 181 4.60 -9.22 21.78
N ASN A 182 5.41 -10.18 21.33
CA ASN A 182 5.98 -10.26 19.97
C ASN A 182 5.18 -9.49 18.91
N GLY A 183 5.62 -8.28 18.59
CA GLY A 183 4.78 -7.28 17.91
C GLY A 183 5.40 -5.90 17.96
N TYR A 184 4.71 -4.92 17.38
CA TYR A 184 5.15 -3.54 17.35
C TYR A 184 3.98 -2.55 17.42
N VAL A 185 4.29 -1.35 17.91
CA VAL A 185 3.46 -0.16 17.72
C VAL A 185 4.18 0.74 16.74
N SER A 186 3.45 1.24 15.75
CA SER A 186 3.96 2.27 14.85
C SER A 186 3.10 3.52 14.88
N ALA A 187 3.75 4.68 14.84
CA ALA A 187 3.10 5.97 14.65
C ALA A 187 3.74 6.70 13.47
N GLY A 188 2.90 7.24 12.60
CA GLY A 188 3.28 8.01 11.42
C GLY A 188 2.64 9.39 11.47
N TYR A 189 3.37 10.41 11.05
CA TYR A 189 2.79 11.72 10.74
C TYR A 189 3.45 12.25 9.48
N ASP A 190 2.67 12.73 8.53
CA ASP A 190 3.15 13.48 7.39
C ASP A 190 2.37 14.79 7.21
N ILE A 191 3.07 15.80 6.72
CA ILE A 191 2.47 17.06 6.35
C ILE A 191 3.05 17.51 5.02
N GLN A 192 2.15 17.95 4.13
CA GLN A 192 2.51 18.66 2.91
C GLN A 192 1.99 20.09 3.01
N ARG A 193 2.87 21.05 2.72
CA ARG A 193 2.50 22.46 2.54
C ARG A 193 3.09 22.95 1.23
N GLY A 194 2.30 23.62 0.40
CA GLY A 194 2.82 24.22 -0.82
C GLY A 194 1.73 24.83 -1.69
N SER A 195 2.01 25.99 -2.28
CA SER A 195 1.00 26.88 -2.86
C SER A 195 -0.12 27.17 -1.83
N ASP A 196 -1.38 26.99 -2.21
CA ASP A 196 -2.56 27.18 -1.34
C ASP A 196 -3.07 25.85 -0.77
N ILE A 197 -2.32 24.76 -0.97
CA ILE A 197 -2.68 23.41 -0.54
C ILE A 197 -1.88 23.05 0.70
N SER A 198 -2.60 22.72 1.76
CA SER A 198 -2.03 22.08 2.95
C SER A 198 -2.93 20.93 3.38
N TYR A 199 -2.30 19.80 3.64
CA TYR A 199 -2.94 18.65 4.27
C TYR A 199 -1.90 17.88 5.08
N SER A 200 -2.38 17.10 6.02
CA SER A 200 -1.55 16.19 6.81
C SER A 200 -2.29 14.90 7.10
N SER A 201 -1.52 13.84 7.31
CA SER A 201 -2.05 12.58 7.81
C SER A 201 -1.32 12.14 9.07
N ALA A 202 -2.05 11.50 9.98
CA ALA A 202 -1.53 10.87 11.17
C ALA A 202 -2.02 9.42 11.18
N GLU A 203 -1.12 8.47 11.41
CA GLU A 203 -1.44 7.05 11.51
C GLU A 203 -0.90 6.50 12.83
N CYS A 204 -1.68 5.66 13.50
CA CYS A 204 -1.23 4.82 14.59
C CYS A 204 -1.62 3.39 14.27
N ALA A 205 -0.69 2.45 14.40
CA ALA A 205 -0.95 1.03 14.25
C ALA A 205 -0.33 0.21 15.38
N LEU A 206 -1.01 -0.87 15.73
CA LEU A 206 -0.54 -1.91 16.63
C LEU A 206 -0.59 -3.22 15.87
N ALA A 207 0.49 -3.99 15.90
CA ALA A 207 0.55 -5.35 15.37
C ALA A 207 1.07 -6.29 16.47
N VAL A 208 0.40 -7.43 16.64
CA VAL A 208 0.74 -8.46 17.63
C VAL A 208 0.74 -9.82 16.94
N PHE A 209 1.75 -10.62 17.22
CA PHE A 209 1.90 -12.00 16.79
C PHE A 209 2.02 -12.88 18.02
N ALA A 210 1.15 -13.87 18.16
CA ALA A 210 1.12 -14.75 19.32
C ALA A 210 1.38 -16.20 18.90
N PRO A 211 2.64 -16.61 18.62
CA PRO A 211 2.95 -18.00 18.27
C PRO A 211 2.45 -18.95 19.37
N VAL A 212 1.55 -19.86 19.02
CA VAL A 212 1.03 -20.89 19.94
C VAL A 212 1.73 -22.24 19.73
N SER A 213 2.41 -22.41 18.60
CA SER A 213 3.26 -23.56 18.27
C SER A 213 4.37 -23.14 17.30
N SER A 214 5.22 -24.07 16.88
CA SER A 214 6.22 -23.84 15.83
C SER A 214 5.63 -23.66 14.43
N SER A 215 4.34 -23.95 14.26
CA SER A 215 3.64 -23.89 12.97
C SER A 215 2.41 -22.98 12.97
N THR A 216 1.93 -22.54 14.13
CA THR A 216 0.67 -21.79 14.25
C THR A 216 0.89 -20.45 14.94
N THR A 217 0.53 -19.37 14.25
CA THR A 217 0.65 -17.99 14.72
C THR A 217 -0.62 -17.19 14.43
N PRO A 218 -1.49 -17.03 15.43
CA PRO A 218 -2.43 -15.92 15.48
C PRO A 218 -1.71 -14.58 15.37
N ALA A 219 -2.25 -13.69 14.54
CA ALA A 219 -1.75 -12.34 14.35
C ALA A 219 -2.92 -11.36 14.33
N PHE A 220 -2.72 -10.18 14.91
CA PHE A 220 -3.73 -9.14 14.99
C PHE A 220 -3.11 -7.78 14.68
N ARG A 221 -3.83 -6.96 13.92
CA ARG A 221 -3.49 -5.56 13.68
C ARG A 221 -4.67 -4.67 13.96
N MET A 222 -4.40 -3.51 14.55
CA MET A 222 -5.27 -2.34 14.53
C MET A 222 -4.56 -1.18 13.87
N LYS A 223 -5.29 -0.36 13.12
CA LYS A 223 -4.82 0.87 12.51
C LYS A 223 -5.88 1.95 12.66
N VAL A 224 -5.45 3.14 13.04
CA VAL A 224 -6.26 4.35 13.09
C VAL A 224 -5.53 5.42 12.28
N GLU A 225 -6.21 5.99 11.31
CA GLU A 225 -5.69 7.03 10.45
C GLU A 225 -6.58 8.27 10.56
N ARG A 226 -5.95 9.44 10.56
CA ARG A 226 -6.61 10.74 10.52
C ARG A 226 -5.97 11.59 9.42
N HIS A 227 -6.77 12.04 8.48
CA HIS A 227 -6.41 13.03 7.48
C HIS A 227 -6.99 14.39 7.86
N ILE A 228 -6.22 15.44 7.65
CA ILE A 228 -6.57 16.83 7.99
C ILE A 228 -6.41 17.66 6.71
N GLY A 229 -7.40 18.51 6.41
CA GLY A 229 -7.39 19.34 5.21
C GLY A 229 -7.87 18.62 3.96
N THR A 230 -8.83 17.70 4.09
CA THR A 230 -9.43 16.99 2.94
C THR A 230 -9.98 17.94 1.89
N ALA A 231 -10.57 19.07 2.29
CA ALA A 231 -11.11 20.07 1.36
C ALA A 231 -10.06 20.72 0.43
N SER A 232 -8.80 20.79 0.86
CA SER A 232 -7.66 21.30 0.09
C SER A 232 -6.77 20.17 -0.45
N THR A 233 -7.10 18.90 -0.18
CA THR A 233 -6.31 17.77 -0.64
C THR A 233 -6.62 17.48 -2.11
N PRO A 234 -5.62 17.34 -3.00
CA PRO A 234 -5.89 16.89 -4.36
C PRO A 234 -6.55 15.51 -4.34
N PHE A 235 -7.58 15.31 -5.15
CA PHE A 235 -8.49 14.17 -5.04
C PHE A 235 -7.79 12.80 -5.00
N SER A 236 -6.71 12.63 -5.78
CA SER A 236 -5.93 11.39 -5.84
C SER A 236 -5.21 11.01 -4.54
N PHE A 237 -5.19 11.90 -3.54
CA PHE A 237 -4.57 11.70 -2.22
C PHE A 237 -5.57 11.74 -1.07
N LEU A 238 -6.87 11.72 -1.36
CA LEU A 238 -7.86 11.57 -0.31
C LEU A 238 -7.67 10.23 0.43
N PRO A 239 -7.85 10.23 1.76
CA PRO A 239 -7.79 9.01 2.55
C PRO A 239 -8.92 8.06 2.13
N SER A 240 -8.61 6.77 2.11
CA SER A 240 -9.60 5.76 1.78
C SER A 240 -9.26 4.40 2.37
N LEU A 241 -10.29 3.57 2.52
CA LEU A 241 -10.22 2.21 2.99
C LEU A 241 -10.74 1.24 1.92
N GLY A 242 -10.10 0.08 1.82
CA GLY A 242 -10.39 -0.97 0.84
C GLY A 242 -9.10 -1.54 0.26
N GLY A 243 -9.21 -2.58 -0.55
CA GLY A 243 -8.05 -3.16 -1.22
C GLY A 243 -7.14 -3.98 -0.31
N SER A 244 -5.92 -4.23 -0.78
CA SER A 244 -5.10 -5.33 -0.25
C SER A 244 -4.42 -5.14 1.08
N SER A 245 -4.27 -3.89 1.51
CA SER A 245 -3.73 -3.49 2.80
C SER A 245 -4.82 -3.04 3.78
N GLY A 246 -6.07 -2.94 3.33
CA GLY A 246 -7.22 -2.47 4.09
C GLY A 246 -8.23 -3.58 4.37
N LEU A 247 -9.45 -3.37 3.87
CA LEU A 247 -10.52 -4.38 3.79
C LEU A 247 -10.36 -5.20 2.50
N ARG A 248 -9.82 -6.42 2.63
CA ARG A 248 -9.35 -7.22 1.48
C ARG A 248 -10.46 -7.68 0.54
N GLY A 249 -11.68 -7.81 1.04
CA GLY A 249 -12.85 -8.22 0.26
C GLY A 249 -13.50 -7.08 -0.52
N TYR A 250 -13.04 -5.84 -0.34
CA TYR A 250 -13.61 -4.65 -0.97
C TYR A 250 -12.68 -4.07 -2.02
N SER A 251 -13.25 -3.32 -2.97
CA SER A 251 -12.49 -2.63 -4.02
C SER A 251 -11.46 -1.65 -3.44
N ASP A 252 -10.42 -1.32 -4.21
CA ASP A 252 -9.46 -0.29 -3.80
C ASP A 252 -10.16 1.07 -3.62
N ALA A 253 -9.80 1.79 -2.56
CA ALA A 253 -10.38 3.10 -2.22
C ALA A 253 -11.93 3.10 -2.13
N ARG A 254 -12.51 2.03 -1.58
CA ARG A 254 -13.96 1.80 -1.52
C ARG A 254 -14.71 2.79 -0.62
N PHE A 255 -14.13 3.14 0.52
CA PHE A 255 -14.74 4.02 1.52
C PHE A 255 -13.81 5.21 1.78
N GLY A 256 -14.31 6.44 1.73
CA GLY A 256 -13.53 7.66 1.95
C GLY A 256 -13.97 8.38 3.22
N GLY A 257 -13.04 8.92 4.00
CA GLY A 257 -13.37 9.69 5.20
C GLY A 257 -12.14 10.28 5.85
N ASN A 258 -12.31 11.36 6.63
CA ASN A 258 -11.20 11.99 7.36
C ASN A 258 -10.55 11.04 8.38
N TRP A 259 -11.33 10.11 8.93
CA TRP A 259 -10.86 9.07 9.83
C TRP A 259 -11.06 7.71 9.18
N ALA A 260 -10.08 6.83 9.33
CA ALA A 260 -10.20 5.42 8.96
C ALA A 260 -9.75 4.52 10.12
N LEU A 261 -10.60 3.59 10.51
CA LEU A 261 -10.33 2.57 11.51
C LEU A 261 -10.30 1.22 10.82
N LEU A 262 -9.29 0.41 11.13
CA LEU A 262 -9.11 -0.92 10.56
C LEU A 262 -8.62 -1.90 11.63
N GLY A 263 -9.23 -3.06 11.68
CA GLY A 263 -8.79 -4.24 12.40
C GLY A 263 -8.60 -5.41 11.44
N ASN A 264 -7.50 -6.15 11.61
CA ASN A 264 -7.24 -7.38 10.86
C ASN A 264 -6.88 -8.49 11.85
N LEU A 265 -7.50 -9.65 11.69
CA LEU A 265 -7.17 -10.86 12.43
C LEU A 265 -6.74 -11.93 11.44
N GLU A 266 -5.61 -12.57 11.70
CA GLU A 266 -5.09 -13.67 10.89
C GLU A 266 -4.73 -14.87 11.77
N LEU A 267 -5.02 -16.08 11.29
CA LEU A 267 -4.49 -17.32 11.82
C LEU A 267 -3.56 -17.92 10.76
N ARG A 268 -2.25 -17.79 10.99
CA ARG A 268 -1.22 -18.26 10.07
C ARG A 268 -0.80 -19.67 10.47
N GLN A 269 -0.90 -20.62 9.56
CA GLN A 269 -0.53 -22.02 9.75
C GLN A 269 0.52 -22.43 8.72
N LYS A 270 1.77 -22.63 9.17
CA LYS A 270 2.80 -23.27 8.37
C LYS A 270 2.42 -24.73 8.14
N ILE A 271 2.38 -25.13 6.87
CA ILE A 271 2.00 -26.48 6.45
C ILE A 271 3.25 -27.33 6.24
N PHE A 272 4.22 -26.81 5.48
CA PHE A 272 5.51 -27.47 5.26
C PHE A 272 6.60 -26.44 4.92
N SER A 273 7.84 -26.90 4.99
CA SER A 273 9.03 -26.12 4.61
C SER A 273 9.80 -26.90 3.56
N VAL A 274 10.31 -26.21 2.55
CA VAL A 274 11.19 -26.77 1.52
C VAL A 274 12.58 -26.17 1.71
N SER A 275 13.55 -26.98 2.13
CA SER A 275 14.95 -26.57 2.18
C SER A 275 15.50 -26.43 0.76
N ILE A 276 16.14 -25.31 0.47
CA ILE A 276 16.79 -25.03 -0.81
C ILE A 276 18.28 -25.32 -0.71
N ASP A 277 18.89 -24.87 0.38
CA ASP A 277 20.27 -25.15 0.74
C ASP A 277 20.40 -25.23 2.27
N GLU A 278 21.62 -25.36 2.79
CA GLU A 278 21.90 -25.51 4.23
C GLU A 278 21.39 -24.32 5.08
N ASN A 279 21.23 -23.13 4.48
CA ASN A 279 20.88 -21.89 5.18
C ASN A 279 19.53 -21.29 4.74
N ASN A 280 18.92 -21.79 3.67
CA ASN A 280 17.71 -21.24 3.09
C ASN A 280 16.58 -22.26 3.02
N ALA A 281 15.39 -21.85 3.47
CA ALA A 281 14.15 -22.61 3.32
C ALA A 281 13.01 -21.70 2.88
N MET A 282 12.07 -22.27 2.12
CA MET A 282 10.78 -21.67 1.80
C MET A 282 9.70 -22.31 2.67
N ASP A 283 9.00 -21.48 3.44
CA ASP A 283 7.87 -21.90 4.26
C ASP A 283 6.57 -21.66 3.50
N PHE A 284 5.76 -22.71 3.38
CA PHE A 284 4.44 -22.66 2.78
C PHE A 284 3.41 -22.63 3.90
N SER A 285 2.64 -21.54 3.97
CA SER A 285 1.64 -21.32 5.01
C SER A 285 0.26 -21.08 4.42
N LEU A 286 -0.76 -21.58 5.11
CA LEU A 286 -2.15 -21.17 4.92
C LEU A 286 -2.48 -20.06 5.93
N VAL A 287 -3.32 -19.12 5.53
CA VAL A 287 -3.81 -18.05 6.40
C VAL A 287 -5.33 -18.07 6.36
N LEU A 288 -5.98 -18.10 7.52
CA LEU A 288 -7.39 -17.71 7.64
C LEU A 288 -7.45 -16.30 8.19
N PHE A 289 -8.36 -15.47 7.70
CA PHE A 289 -8.42 -14.09 8.14
C PHE A 289 -9.81 -13.49 8.16
N GLY A 290 -9.96 -12.42 8.95
CA GLY A 290 -11.12 -11.54 8.96
C GLY A 290 -10.69 -10.09 9.15
N ASP A 291 -11.36 -9.20 8.43
CA ASP A 291 -11.11 -7.76 8.49
C ASP A 291 -12.37 -7.02 8.92
N ALA A 292 -12.18 -5.94 9.66
CA ALA A 292 -13.23 -5.02 10.05
C ALA A 292 -12.73 -3.58 9.88
N GLY A 293 -13.49 -2.73 9.20
CA GLY A 293 -13.09 -1.34 9.05
C GLY A 293 -14.23 -0.38 8.81
N GLN A 294 -13.99 0.88 9.14
CA GLN A 294 -14.96 1.96 9.05
C GLN A 294 -14.25 3.27 8.73
N VAL A 295 -14.91 4.16 7.98
CA VAL A 295 -14.50 5.55 7.82
C VAL A 295 -15.51 6.52 8.42
N ALA A 296 -15.08 7.73 8.76
CA ALA A 296 -15.94 8.81 9.26
C ALA A 296 -15.32 10.18 9.02
N ASP A 297 -16.15 11.24 9.06
CA ASP A 297 -15.62 12.61 9.04
C ASP A 297 -15.13 13.06 10.41
N HIS A 298 -15.76 12.54 11.46
CA HIS A 298 -15.38 12.76 12.86
C HIS A 298 -15.24 11.43 13.61
N LEU A 299 -14.26 11.33 14.52
CA LEU A 299 -13.98 10.10 15.27
C LEU A 299 -15.16 9.66 16.15
N ASP A 300 -15.93 10.62 16.66
CA ASP A 300 -17.12 10.39 17.48
C ASP A 300 -18.34 9.96 16.66
N GLU A 301 -18.23 9.78 15.33
CA GLU A 301 -19.24 9.13 14.49
C GLU A 301 -18.95 7.63 14.28
N CYS A 302 -17.77 7.16 14.68
CA CYS A 302 -17.43 5.74 14.65
C CYS A 302 -18.35 4.97 15.62
N ARG A 303 -18.93 3.86 15.15
CA ARG A 303 -19.89 3.06 15.90
C ARG A 303 -19.70 1.59 15.57
N TRP A 304 -19.84 0.73 16.57
CA TRP A 304 -19.65 -0.72 16.41
C TRP A 304 -20.53 -1.37 15.32
N ASN A 305 -21.72 -0.81 15.06
CA ASN A 305 -22.66 -1.31 14.05
C ASN A 305 -22.43 -0.73 12.63
N ARG A 306 -21.37 0.06 12.41
CA ARG A 306 -21.05 0.67 11.11
C ARG A 306 -19.78 0.09 10.47
N PHE A 307 -19.19 -0.93 11.08
CA PHE A 307 -18.03 -1.62 10.53
C PHE A 307 -18.43 -2.47 9.33
N HIS A 308 -17.69 -2.28 8.24
CA HIS A 308 -17.69 -3.20 7.11
C HIS A 308 -16.79 -4.38 7.44
N LEU A 309 -17.31 -5.58 7.19
CA LEU A 309 -16.62 -6.82 7.48
C LEU A 309 -16.29 -7.56 6.18
N ASP A 310 -15.15 -8.22 6.16
CA ASP A 310 -14.84 -9.27 5.21
C ASP A 310 -14.04 -10.39 5.88
N GLY A 311 -13.84 -11.49 5.17
CA GLY A 311 -12.97 -12.55 5.63
C GLY A 311 -12.65 -13.54 4.52
N GLY A 312 -11.65 -14.37 4.76
CA GLY A 312 -11.12 -15.19 3.70
C GLY A 312 -10.01 -16.13 4.11
N ALA A 313 -9.41 -16.69 3.07
CA ALA A 313 -8.26 -17.57 3.19
C ALA A 313 -7.17 -17.12 2.22
N GLY A 314 -5.93 -17.38 2.60
CA GLY A 314 -4.77 -17.03 1.80
C GLY A 314 -3.65 -18.06 1.92
N MET A 315 -2.68 -17.90 1.04
CA MET A 315 -1.43 -18.65 1.05
C MET A 315 -0.27 -17.67 1.20
N ARG A 316 0.76 -18.07 1.94
CA ARG A 316 2.02 -17.36 2.06
C ARG A 316 3.16 -18.30 1.68
N ILE A 317 4.13 -17.77 0.94
CA ILE A 317 5.38 -18.46 0.64
C ILE A 317 6.51 -17.53 1.09
N SER A 318 7.27 -17.91 2.11
CA SER A 318 8.46 -17.12 2.47
C SER A 318 9.53 -17.26 1.39
N LEU A 319 10.23 -16.17 1.09
CA LEU A 319 11.28 -16.14 0.08
C LEU A 319 12.67 -16.18 0.72
N PRO A 320 13.65 -16.88 0.11
CA PRO A 320 15.05 -16.83 0.53
C PRO A 320 15.59 -15.41 0.49
N GLY A 321 16.31 -15.00 1.53
CA GLY A 321 16.81 -13.62 1.67
C GLY A 321 15.79 -12.61 2.21
N GLY A 322 14.58 -13.06 2.56
CA GLY A 322 13.55 -12.26 3.22
C GLY A 322 12.39 -11.86 2.30
N GLY A 323 11.24 -11.58 2.93
CA GLY A 323 9.98 -11.29 2.24
C GLY A 323 9.09 -12.52 2.07
N SER A 324 7.88 -12.29 1.54
CA SER A 324 6.92 -13.36 1.28
C SER A 324 6.11 -13.07 0.02
N LEU A 325 5.66 -14.13 -0.65
CA LEU A 325 4.59 -14.07 -1.63
C LEU A 325 3.27 -14.33 -0.93
N ARG A 326 2.25 -13.59 -1.32
CA ARG A 326 0.91 -13.68 -0.76
C ARG A 326 -0.10 -13.84 -1.87
N VAL A 327 -1.07 -14.73 -1.64
CA VAL A 327 -2.30 -14.84 -2.43
C VAL A 327 -3.47 -14.91 -1.45
N ASP A 328 -4.43 -14.00 -1.56
CA ASP A 328 -5.62 -13.94 -0.71
C ASP A 328 -6.90 -14.03 -1.54
N PHE A 329 -7.86 -14.77 -1.00
CA PHE A 329 -9.23 -14.88 -1.48
C PHE A 329 -10.12 -14.33 -0.36
N ALA A 330 -10.66 -13.13 -0.55
CA ALA A 330 -11.42 -12.41 0.46
C ALA A 330 -12.87 -12.26 0.02
N LYS A 331 -13.82 -12.69 0.85
CA LYS A 331 -15.26 -12.56 0.60
C LYS A 331 -15.84 -11.45 1.45
N SER A 332 -16.57 -10.55 0.79
CA SER A 332 -17.35 -9.48 1.39
C SER A 332 -18.82 -9.57 0.93
N PRO A 333 -19.72 -8.72 1.45
CA PRO A 333 -21.06 -8.53 0.88
C PRO A 333 -21.03 -8.12 -0.60
N GLU A 334 -19.95 -7.52 -1.09
CA GLU A 334 -19.80 -7.05 -2.48
C GLU A 334 -19.26 -8.13 -3.44
N GLY A 335 -18.85 -9.29 -2.91
CA GLY A 335 -18.39 -10.43 -3.70
C GLY A 335 -17.05 -10.98 -3.25
N LEU A 336 -16.34 -11.62 -4.18
CA LEU A 336 -15.03 -12.23 -3.96
C LEU A 336 -13.92 -11.36 -4.55
N GLY A 337 -13.04 -10.85 -3.70
CA GLY A 337 -11.77 -10.25 -4.07
C GLY A 337 -10.66 -11.29 -4.13
N ILE A 338 -9.78 -11.18 -5.13
CA ILE A 338 -8.57 -11.97 -5.24
C ILE A 338 -7.39 -11.02 -5.35
N GLN A 339 -6.38 -11.25 -4.52
CA GLN A 339 -5.22 -10.38 -4.46
C GLN A 339 -3.96 -11.21 -4.35
N MET A 340 -2.93 -10.78 -5.06
CA MET A 340 -1.58 -11.28 -4.92
C MET A 340 -0.67 -10.11 -4.54
N GLY A 341 0.43 -10.41 -3.86
CA GLY A 341 1.35 -9.38 -3.42
C GLY A 341 2.66 -9.93 -2.91
N LEU A 342 3.63 -9.03 -2.79
CA LEU A 342 4.90 -9.27 -2.11
C LEU A 342 4.85 -8.62 -0.73
N GLY A 343 5.40 -9.32 0.26
CA GLY A 343 5.40 -8.93 1.66
C GLY A 343 4.16 -9.42 2.42
N GLU A 344 4.22 -9.21 3.74
CA GLU A 344 3.09 -9.45 4.64
C GLU A 344 2.17 -8.23 4.69
N LEU A 345 0.93 -8.44 5.16
CA LEU A 345 0.01 -7.33 5.46
C LEU A 345 0.59 -6.44 6.58
N PHE A 346 1.16 -7.09 7.60
CA PHE A 346 1.80 -6.52 8.77
C PHE A 346 2.65 -7.57 9.48
#